data_AF-A0A9D6PMM5-F1
#
_entry.id   AF-A0A9D6PMM5-F1
#
_cell.length_a   1.000
_cell.length_b   1.000
_cell.length_c   1.000
_cell.angle_alpha   90.00
_cell.angle_beta   90.00
_cell.angle_gamma   90.00
#
_symmetry.space_group_name_H-M   'P 1'
#
loop_
_entity.id
_entity.type
_entity.pdbx_description
1 polymer ?
#
loop_
_entity_poly.entity_id
_entity_poly.type
_entity_poly.pdbx_seq_one_letter_code
_entity_poly.pdbx_strand_id
1 'polypeptide(L)'
;MCIGYCILIKRAVIDRIGGLSEEVERAFFEDEDFSARAQQAGFQCVVAEASYVYHAEHQSVRHLPEREALFAKNRKWCEERWGRRIRLAWPRFEPVVPGSDELRPWLEQMIQWARKRTLVYVYSPMPSGVSAEVLFRSVGLVPHIDVHWHAVPAAFAPWATLGFILQRRKKPFDIIVAPTKRWERRVARLKWLHGADVVPLGDDAQLVKRWQHRS
;
A
#
# COMPACT_ATOMS: atom_id res chain seq x y z
N MET A 1 0.46 7.58 -4.87
CA MET A 1 1.57 8.56 -4.93
C MET A 1 2.34 8.32 -6.22
N CYS A 2 2.80 9.37 -6.90
CA CYS A 2 3.73 9.24 -8.02
C CYS A 2 5.18 9.23 -7.51
N ILE A 3 6.07 8.45 -8.12
CA ILE A 3 7.50 8.44 -7.78
C ILE A 3 8.21 9.53 -8.59
N GLY A 4 8.91 10.45 -7.91
CA GLY A 4 9.39 11.71 -8.45
C GLY A 4 10.52 11.67 -9.48
N TYR A 5 11.13 10.51 -9.75
CA TYR A 5 12.26 10.43 -10.68
C TYR A 5 11.86 10.72 -12.15
N CYS A 6 10.60 10.48 -12.51
CA CYS A 6 10.06 10.80 -13.82
C CYS A 6 8.54 11.04 -13.72
N ILE A 7 8.14 12.30 -13.69
CA ILE A 7 6.73 12.70 -13.58
C ILE A 7 6.40 13.80 -14.59
N LEU A 8 5.20 13.71 -15.17
CA LEU A 8 4.59 14.80 -15.93
C LEU A 8 3.54 15.47 -15.05
N ILE A 9 3.67 16.78 -14.85
CA ILE A 9 2.75 17.57 -14.02
C ILE A 9 2.00 18.55 -14.90
N LYS A 10 0.66 18.56 -14.82
CA LYS A 10 -0.16 19.58 -15.49
C LYS A 10 0.10 20.95 -14.87
N ARG A 11 0.22 22.00 -15.70
CA ARG A 11 0.36 23.40 -15.25
C ARG A 11 -0.66 23.78 -14.17
N ALA A 12 -1.93 23.42 -14.37
CA ALA A 12 -3.01 23.68 -13.41
C ALA A 12 -2.80 23.06 -12.02
N VAL A 13 -2.01 21.99 -11.89
CA VAL A 13 -1.64 21.44 -10.57
C VAL A 13 -0.67 22.38 -9.88
N ILE A 14 0.38 22.81 -10.59
CA ILE A 14 1.39 23.75 -10.06
C ILE A 14 0.73 25.07 -9.68
N ASP A 15 -0.13 25.62 -10.54
CA ASP A 15 -0.83 26.88 -10.25
C ASP A 15 -1.73 26.76 -9.00
N ARG A 16 -2.22 25.55 -8.70
CA ARG A 16 -3.12 25.29 -7.57
C ARG A 16 -2.40 25.00 -6.26
N ILE A 17 -1.29 24.26 -6.28
CA ILE A 17 -0.62 23.76 -5.06
C ILE A 17 0.82 24.24 -4.89
N GLY A 18 1.36 24.98 -5.86
CA GLY A 18 2.79 25.34 -5.92
C GLY A 18 3.67 24.21 -6.46
N GLY A 19 4.98 24.38 -6.33
CA GLY A 19 6.01 23.40 -6.72
C GLY A 19 6.24 22.31 -5.66
N LEU A 20 7.40 21.65 -5.76
CA LEU A 20 7.93 20.79 -4.68
C LEU A 20 8.19 21.65 -3.43
N SER A 21 8.01 21.06 -2.24
CA SER A 21 8.19 21.79 -0.98
C SER A 21 9.66 22.11 -0.74
N GLU A 22 9.96 23.37 -0.46
CA GLU A 22 11.29 23.83 -0.05
C GLU A 22 11.62 23.48 1.41
N GLU A 23 10.64 23.00 2.18
CA GLU A 23 10.85 22.49 3.54
C GLU A 23 11.62 21.15 3.57
N VAL A 24 11.60 20.40 2.46
CA VAL A 24 12.34 19.14 2.34
C VAL A 24 13.81 19.45 2.10
N GLU A 25 14.68 18.96 2.97
CA GLU A 25 16.10 19.18 2.80
C GLU A 25 16.64 18.33 1.65
N ARG A 26 16.99 18.95 0.53
CA ARG A 26 17.76 18.40 -0.61
C ARG A 26 17.13 17.24 -1.38
N ALA A 27 16.78 16.13 -0.74
CA ALA A 27 16.32 14.90 -1.39
C ALA A 27 15.41 14.05 -0.48
N PHE A 28 14.59 13.20 -1.11
CA PHE A 28 13.66 12.25 -0.50
C PHE A 28 12.39 12.90 0.05
N PHE A 29 11.23 12.29 -0.26
CA PHE A 29 9.90 12.63 0.24
C PHE A 29 9.27 13.92 -0.33
N GLU A 30 9.97 14.66 -1.20
CA GLU A 30 9.41 15.82 -1.90
C GLU A 30 8.29 15.44 -2.87
N ASP A 31 8.42 14.28 -3.52
CA ASP A 31 7.44 13.69 -4.43
C ASP A 31 6.22 13.14 -3.70
N GLU A 32 6.46 12.60 -2.51
CA GLU A 32 5.43 12.15 -1.58
C GLU A 32 4.57 13.30 -1.08
N ASP A 33 5.20 14.40 -0.64
CA ASP A 33 4.52 15.63 -0.25
C ASP A 33 3.72 16.24 -1.42
N PHE A 34 4.35 16.37 -2.60
CA PHE A 34 3.68 16.92 -3.78
C PHE A 34 2.46 16.09 -4.17
N SER A 35 2.59 14.76 -4.18
CA SER A 35 1.48 13.84 -4.46
C SER A 35 0.36 13.98 -3.43
N ALA A 36 0.69 14.10 -2.15
CA ALA A 36 -0.30 14.24 -1.08
C ALA A 36 -1.09 15.56 -1.20
N ARG A 37 -0.39 16.69 -1.42
CA ARG A 37 -1.03 18.00 -1.70
C ARG A 37 -1.90 17.96 -2.94
N ALA A 38 -1.43 17.34 -4.03
CA ALA A 38 -2.20 17.21 -5.26
C ALA A 38 -3.50 16.41 -5.03
N GLN A 39 -3.42 15.29 -4.30
CA GLN A 39 -4.59 14.48 -3.94
C GLN A 39 -5.59 15.25 -3.05
N GLN A 40 -5.12 16.00 -2.06
CA GLN A 40 -5.97 16.85 -1.22
C GLN A 40 -6.65 17.97 -2.01
N ALA A 41 -5.99 18.49 -3.05
CA ALA A 41 -6.55 19.48 -3.97
C ALA A 41 -7.51 18.87 -5.02
N GLY A 42 -7.78 17.56 -4.97
CA GLY A 42 -8.72 16.87 -5.86
C GLY A 42 -8.10 16.34 -7.16
N PHE A 43 -6.78 16.42 -7.31
CA PHE A 43 -6.08 15.83 -8.48
C PHE A 43 -5.78 14.34 -8.27
N GLN A 44 -5.52 13.65 -9.37
CA GLN A 44 -5.20 12.23 -9.38
C GLN A 44 -3.72 12.01 -9.73
N CYS A 45 -3.09 11.09 -9.00
CA CYS A 45 -1.79 10.52 -9.34
C CYS A 45 -2.03 9.26 -10.19
N VAL A 46 -1.49 9.23 -11.41
CA VAL A 46 -1.68 8.12 -12.36
C VAL A 46 -0.34 7.66 -12.94
N VAL A 47 -0.28 6.39 -13.36
CA VAL A 47 0.87 5.80 -14.04
C VAL A 47 0.52 5.63 -15.51
N ALA A 48 1.44 6.02 -16.41
CA ALA A 48 1.30 5.78 -17.84
C ALA A 48 1.84 4.38 -18.20
N GLU A 49 0.95 3.39 -18.28
CA GLU A 49 1.30 1.98 -18.53
C GLU A 49 2.02 1.74 -19.87
N ALA A 50 1.81 2.61 -20.86
CA ALA A 50 2.45 2.55 -22.18
C ALA A 50 3.85 3.22 -22.23
N SER A 51 4.38 3.67 -21.09
CA SER A 51 5.68 4.32 -21.01
C SER A 51 6.65 3.52 -20.14
N TYR A 52 7.92 3.49 -20.55
CA TYR A 52 8.99 2.86 -19.80
C TYR A 52 10.15 3.82 -19.65
N VAL A 53 10.60 4.01 -18.41
CA VAL A 53 11.79 4.80 -18.07
C VAL A 53 12.66 3.96 -17.14
N TYR A 54 13.88 3.66 -17.57
CA TYR A 54 14.86 3.01 -16.71
C TYR A 54 15.43 4.01 -15.71
N HIS A 55 15.36 3.69 -14.43
CA HIS A 55 15.94 4.49 -13.35
C HIS A 55 17.09 3.72 -12.71
N ALA A 56 18.32 4.21 -12.91
CA ALA A 56 19.47 3.72 -12.16
C ALA A 56 19.35 4.22 -10.72
N GLU A 57 18.90 3.35 -9.81
CA GLU A 57 18.58 3.73 -8.45
C GLU A 57 19.80 4.32 -7.71
N HIS A 58 19.52 5.28 -6.83
CA HIS A 58 20.46 5.90 -5.90
C HIS A 58 21.63 6.69 -6.51
N GLN A 59 21.70 6.87 -7.84
CA GLN A 59 22.87 7.54 -8.46
C GLN A 59 23.07 8.98 -7.97
N SER A 60 22.02 9.78 -7.86
CA SER A 60 22.11 11.19 -7.45
C SER A 60 22.47 11.38 -5.97
N VAL A 61 22.27 10.36 -5.13
CA VAL A 61 22.48 10.42 -3.68
C VAL A 61 23.62 9.52 -3.20
N ARG A 62 24.28 8.79 -4.10
CA ARG A 62 25.31 7.79 -3.75
C ARG A 62 26.51 8.38 -3.02
N HIS A 63 26.81 9.65 -3.29
CA HIS A 63 27.97 10.37 -2.75
C HIS A 63 27.63 11.29 -1.58
N LEU A 64 26.39 11.26 -1.07
CA LEU A 64 26.00 12.02 0.12
C LEU A 64 26.42 11.24 1.38
N PRO A 65 27.43 11.68 2.15
CA PRO A 65 27.89 10.95 3.33
C PRO A 65 26.79 10.86 4.41
N GLU A 66 25.91 11.85 4.49
CA GLU A 66 24.79 11.94 5.42
C GLU A 66 23.47 11.38 4.89
N ARG A 67 23.47 10.65 3.76
CA ARG A 67 22.27 10.15 3.09
C ARG A 67 21.25 9.51 4.04
N GLU A 68 21.68 8.62 4.92
CA GLU A 68 20.79 7.91 5.84
C GLU A 68 20.19 8.84 6.90
N ALA A 69 20.99 9.79 7.41
CA ALA A 69 20.51 10.81 8.35
C ALA A 69 19.51 11.75 7.67
N LEU A 70 19.78 12.17 6.43
CA LEU A 70 18.89 12.97 5.60
C LEU A 70 17.57 12.23 5.32
N PHE A 71 17.65 10.97 4.91
CA PHE A 71 16.48 10.12 4.69
C PHE A 71 15.65 9.97 5.97
N ALA A 72 16.28 9.73 7.12
CA ALA A 72 15.58 9.62 8.40
C ALA A 72 14.90 10.93 8.81
N LYS A 73 15.57 12.06 8.62
CA LYS A 73 15.04 13.41 8.88
C LYS A 73 13.82 13.72 8.01
N ASN A 74 13.96 13.58 6.69
CA ASN A 74 12.87 13.91 5.76
C ASN A 74 11.72 12.91 5.83
N ARG A 75 12.00 11.64 6.16
CA ARG A 75 10.95 10.67 6.50
C ARG A 75 10.14 11.16 7.70
N LYS A 76 10.81 11.56 8.79
CA LYS A 76 10.13 12.04 9.99
C LYS A 76 9.26 13.26 9.69
N TRP A 77 9.80 14.26 8.97
CA TRP A 77 9.04 15.43 8.52
C TRP A 77 7.80 15.02 7.70
N CYS A 78 7.95 14.08 6.76
CA CYS A 78 6.84 13.61 5.93
C CYS A 78 5.80 12.84 6.77
N GLU A 79 6.23 12.02 7.71
CA GLU A 79 5.36 11.25 8.61
C GLU A 79 4.60 12.17 9.58
N GLU A 80 5.23 13.22 10.10
CA GLU A 80 4.57 14.23 10.95
C GLU A 80 3.48 15.01 10.17
N ARG A 81 3.71 15.29 8.89
CA ARG A 81 2.78 16.06 8.05
C ARG A 81 1.65 15.21 7.46
N TRP A 82 1.96 14.01 7.00
CA TRP A 82 1.06 13.18 6.18
C TRP A 82 0.68 11.86 6.84
N GLY A 83 1.29 11.54 7.97
CA GLY A 83 1.18 10.24 8.61
C GLY A 83 2.10 9.18 8.01
N ARG A 84 2.41 8.18 8.82
CA ARG A 84 3.19 7.00 8.48
C ARG A 84 2.44 6.10 7.53
N ARG A 85 3.18 5.51 6.59
CA ARG A 85 2.65 4.46 5.72
C ARG A 85 2.39 3.18 6.51
N ILE A 86 1.17 2.67 6.41
CA ILE A 86 0.73 1.44 7.08
C ILE A 86 0.89 0.25 6.15
N ARG A 87 1.33 -0.90 6.69
CA ARG A 87 1.28 -2.18 5.98
C ARG A 87 0.14 -3.03 6.52
N LEU A 88 -0.83 -3.28 5.65
CA LEU A 88 -2.04 -4.04 5.95
C LEU A 88 -1.98 -5.38 5.23
N ALA A 89 -2.03 -6.49 5.96
CA ALA A 89 -2.27 -7.80 5.36
C ALA A 89 -3.79 -8.04 5.25
N TRP A 90 -4.25 -8.40 4.06
CA TRP A 90 -5.65 -8.67 3.76
C TRP A 90 -5.82 -10.08 3.16
N PRO A 91 -5.90 -11.13 3.99
CA PRO A 91 -6.15 -12.48 3.55
C PRO A 91 -7.62 -12.69 3.14
N ARG A 92 -7.83 -13.45 2.08
CA ARG A 92 -9.13 -14.03 1.67
C ARG A 92 -8.88 -15.49 1.32
N PHE A 93 -9.62 -16.41 1.91
CA PHE A 93 -9.36 -17.86 1.73
C PHE A 93 -10.30 -18.50 0.71
N GLU A 94 -11.37 -17.81 0.36
CA GLU A 94 -12.26 -18.15 -0.74
C GLU A 94 -11.64 -17.68 -2.06
N PRO A 95 -11.69 -18.48 -3.14
CA PRO A 95 -11.26 -18.05 -4.46
C PRO A 95 -12.02 -16.82 -4.93
N VAL A 96 -11.32 -15.91 -5.60
CA VAL A 96 -11.95 -14.78 -6.29
C VAL A 96 -12.41 -15.19 -7.68
N VAL A 97 -13.59 -14.70 -8.07
CA VAL A 97 -14.20 -14.97 -9.37
C VAL A 97 -14.24 -13.66 -10.17
N PRO A 98 -13.57 -13.58 -11.33
CA PRO A 98 -13.64 -12.40 -12.20
C PRO A 98 -15.08 -12.04 -12.55
N GLY A 99 -15.40 -10.75 -12.51
CA GLY A 99 -16.73 -10.25 -12.85
C GLY A 99 -17.85 -10.57 -11.85
N SER A 100 -17.56 -11.16 -10.69
CA SER A 100 -18.61 -11.40 -9.68
C SER A 100 -19.06 -10.11 -9.00
N ASP A 101 -20.33 -10.08 -8.56
CA ASP A 101 -20.94 -8.92 -7.90
C ASP A 101 -20.20 -8.52 -6.61
N GLU A 102 -19.62 -9.50 -5.90
CA GLU A 102 -18.84 -9.27 -4.69
C GLU A 102 -17.43 -8.71 -4.95
N LEU A 103 -16.88 -8.92 -6.15
CA LEU A 103 -15.49 -8.58 -6.44
C LEU A 103 -15.28 -7.08 -6.46
N ARG A 104 -16.18 -6.32 -7.08
CA ARG A 104 -16.07 -4.86 -7.19
C ARG A 104 -16.01 -4.16 -5.84
N PRO A 105 -17.02 -4.27 -4.95
CA PRO A 105 -17.00 -3.58 -3.66
C PRO A 105 -15.78 -3.99 -2.81
N TRP A 106 -15.35 -5.25 -2.92
CA TRP A 106 -14.18 -5.74 -2.21
C TRP A 106 -12.87 -5.11 -2.71
N LEU A 107 -12.66 -5.00 -4.03
CA LEU A 107 -11.50 -4.32 -4.61
C LEU A 107 -11.53 -2.81 -4.34
N GLU A 108 -12.71 -2.18 -4.39
CA GLU A 108 -12.89 -0.77 -4.03
C GLU A 108 -12.47 -0.51 -2.58
N GLN A 109 -12.78 -1.41 -1.64
CA GLN A 109 -12.31 -1.31 -0.25
C GLN A 109 -10.76 -1.33 -0.19
N MET A 110 -10.10 -2.19 -0.96
CA MET A 110 -8.62 -2.21 -1.00
C MET A 110 -8.06 -0.91 -1.57
N ILE A 111 -8.65 -0.37 -2.64
CA ILE A 111 -8.27 0.92 -3.23
C ILE A 111 -8.48 2.06 -2.23
N GLN A 112 -9.58 2.05 -1.48
CA GLN A 112 -9.84 3.06 -0.46
C GLN A 112 -8.77 3.06 0.63
N TRP A 113 -8.35 1.88 1.11
CA TRP A 113 -7.23 1.76 2.04
C TRP A 113 -5.91 2.22 1.40
N ALA A 114 -5.66 1.84 0.16
CA ALA A 114 -4.47 2.26 -0.56
C ALA A 114 -4.36 3.79 -0.69
N ARG A 115 -5.48 4.45 -0.95
CA ARG A 115 -5.59 5.93 -0.95
C ARG A 115 -5.36 6.55 0.42
N LYS A 116 -5.54 5.81 1.50
CA LYS A 116 -5.23 6.21 2.90
C LYS A 116 -3.79 5.82 3.29
N ARG A 117 -2.80 6.12 2.43
CA ARG A 117 -1.37 5.84 2.65
C ARG A 117 -1.09 4.41 3.19
N THR A 118 -1.84 3.42 2.72
CA THR A 118 -1.71 2.03 3.18
C THR A 118 -1.20 1.14 2.06
N LEU A 119 -0.11 0.41 2.32
CA LEU A 119 0.33 -0.68 1.46
C LEU A 119 -0.52 -1.90 1.82
N VAL A 120 -1.44 -2.27 0.93
CA VAL A 120 -2.38 -3.37 1.12
C VAL A 120 -1.81 -4.62 0.46
N TYR A 121 -1.56 -5.66 1.25
CA TYR A 121 -1.05 -6.95 0.77
C TYR A 121 -2.17 -7.98 0.80
N VAL A 122 -2.72 -8.27 -0.36
CA VAL A 122 -3.80 -9.24 -0.53
C VAL A 122 -3.21 -10.63 -0.65
N TYR A 123 -3.68 -11.56 0.18
CA TYR A 123 -3.32 -12.98 0.09
C TYR A 123 -4.55 -13.79 -0.23
N SER A 124 -4.69 -14.24 -1.48
CA SER A 124 -5.91 -14.92 -1.93
C SER A 124 -5.63 -16.00 -2.98
N PRO A 125 -6.41 -17.10 -2.98
CA PRO A 125 -6.38 -18.05 -4.08
C PRO A 125 -6.76 -17.41 -5.40
N MET A 126 -5.95 -17.68 -6.43
CA MET A 126 -6.15 -17.18 -7.78
C MET A 126 -6.62 -18.30 -8.71
N PRO A 127 -7.62 -18.05 -9.56
CA PRO A 127 -7.91 -18.93 -10.68
C PRO A 127 -6.68 -19.05 -11.61
N SER A 128 -6.52 -20.21 -12.23
CA SER A 128 -5.41 -20.46 -13.15
C SER A 128 -5.41 -19.44 -14.31
N GLY A 129 -4.25 -18.89 -14.63
CA GLY A 129 -4.08 -17.91 -15.72
C GLY A 129 -4.66 -16.51 -15.46
N VAL A 130 -5.27 -16.26 -14.29
CA VAL A 130 -5.82 -14.94 -13.95
C VAL A 130 -4.75 -14.14 -13.20
N SER A 131 -4.49 -12.92 -13.66
CA SER A 131 -3.64 -11.95 -12.95
C SER A 131 -4.49 -11.01 -12.08
N ALA A 132 -3.86 -10.31 -11.14
CA ALA A 132 -4.54 -9.26 -10.38
C ALA A 132 -5.12 -8.19 -11.31
N GLU A 133 -4.39 -7.80 -12.35
CA GLU A 133 -4.86 -6.83 -13.35
C GLU A 133 -6.17 -7.27 -14.02
N VAL A 134 -6.26 -8.54 -14.42
CA VAL A 134 -7.49 -9.12 -15.00
C VAL A 134 -8.65 -9.03 -14.01
N LEU A 135 -8.42 -9.27 -12.71
CA LEU A 135 -9.47 -9.12 -11.70
C LEU A 135 -10.01 -7.70 -11.62
N PHE A 136 -9.14 -6.69 -11.49
CA PHE A 136 -9.56 -5.28 -11.44
C PHE A 136 -10.32 -4.90 -12.72
N ARG A 137 -9.76 -5.21 -13.90
CA ARG A 137 -10.38 -4.88 -15.18
C ARG A 137 -11.72 -5.58 -15.39
N SER A 138 -11.89 -6.81 -14.88
CA SER A 138 -13.16 -7.57 -15.00
C SER A 138 -14.36 -6.89 -14.36
N VAL A 139 -14.14 -5.95 -13.45
CA VAL A 139 -15.18 -5.16 -12.77
C VAL A 139 -15.08 -3.66 -13.05
N GLY A 140 -14.36 -3.29 -14.12
CA GLY A 140 -14.21 -1.90 -14.55
C GLY A 140 -13.34 -1.04 -13.63
N LEU A 141 -12.48 -1.66 -12.82
CA LEU A 141 -11.53 -0.97 -11.95
C LEU A 141 -10.11 -0.99 -12.55
N VAL A 142 -9.30 -0.05 -12.09
CA VAL A 142 -7.86 0.01 -12.40
C VAL A 142 -7.08 -0.38 -11.14
N PRO A 143 -6.07 -1.26 -11.23
CA PRO A 143 -5.21 -1.59 -10.11
C PRO A 143 -4.56 -0.34 -9.50
N HIS A 144 -4.49 -0.29 -8.17
CA HIS A 144 -3.73 0.74 -7.47
C HIS A 144 -2.36 0.18 -7.09
N ILE A 145 -1.28 0.94 -7.30
CA ILE A 145 0.11 0.47 -7.11
C ILE A 145 0.42 -0.01 -5.68
N ASP A 146 -0.22 0.60 -4.68
CA ASP A 146 -0.08 0.23 -3.27
C ASP A 146 -0.98 -0.98 -2.88
N VAL A 147 -1.67 -1.62 -3.83
CA VAL A 147 -2.36 -2.91 -3.64
C VAL A 147 -1.52 -4.02 -4.26
N HIS A 148 -0.88 -4.81 -3.40
CA HIS A 148 0.03 -5.90 -3.77
C HIS A 148 -0.67 -7.24 -3.64
N TRP A 149 -0.75 -7.99 -4.74
CA TRP A 149 -1.39 -9.30 -4.75
C TRP A 149 -0.37 -10.43 -4.55
N HIS A 150 -0.71 -11.37 -3.67
CA HIS A 150 0.03 -12.61 -3.43
C HIS A 150 -0.92 -13.79 -3.60
N ALA A 151 -0.73 -14.55 -4.67
CA ALA A 151 -1.47 -15.78 -4.89
C ALA A 151 -1.08 -16.82 -3.84
N VAL A 152 -2.07 -17.43 -3.19
CA VAL A 152 -1.86 -18.55 -2.25
C VAL A 152 -2.63 -19.78 -2.71
N PRO A 153 -2.12 -21.01 -2.52
CA PRO A 153 -2.85 -22.20 -2.97
C PRO A 153 -4.14 -22.42 -2.16
N ALA A 154 -5.27 -22.66 -2.85
CA ALA A 154 -6.59 -22.75 -2.22
C ALA A 154 -6.64 -23.79 -1.07
N ALA A 155 -6.07 -24.98 -1.29
CA ALA A 155 -6.11 -26.09 -0.34
C ALA A 155 -5.44 -25.79 1.01
N PHE A 156 -4.52 -24.82 1.06
CA PHE A 156 -3.78 -24.46 2.28
C PHE A 156 -3.61 -22.95 2.45
N ALA A 157 -4.53 -22.15 1.90
CA ALA A 157 -4.47 -20.70 1.92
C ALA A 157 -4.20 -20.12 3.33
N PRO A 158 -4.87 -20.59 4.41
CA PRO A 158 -4.61 -20.08 5.76
C PRO A 158 -3.17 -20.29 6.25
N TRP A 159 -2.54 -21.41 5.88
CA TRP A 159 -1.19 -21.77 6.30
C TRP A 159 -0.14 -21.08 5.44
N ALA A 160 -0.33 -21.02 4.11
CA ALA A 160 0.53 -20.27 3.22
C ALA A 160 0.59 -18.79 3.60
N THR A 161 -0.57 -18.14 3.80
CA THR A 161 -0.65 -16.75 4.24
C THR A 161 0.07 -16.54 5.56
N LEU A 162 -0.13 -17.42 6.55
CA LEU A 162 0.58 -17.30 7.83
C LEU A 162 2.10 -17.41 7.64
N GLY A 163 2.57 -18.33 6.80
CA GLY A 163 3.98 -18.46 6.45
C GLY A 163 4.55 -17.15 5.88
N PHE A 164 3.89 -16.55 4.89
CA PHE A 164 4.30 -15.27 4.31
C PHE A 164 4.35 -14.13 5.35
N ILE A 165 3.36 -14.07 6.25
CA ILE A 165 3.34 -13.07 7.33
C ILE A 165 4.54 -13.24 8.25
N LEU A 166 4.83 -14.47 8.70
CA LEU A 166 5.90 -14.74 9.67
C LEU A 166 7.30 -14.60 9.08
N GLN A 167 7.47 -14.86 7.78
CA GLN A 167 8.75 -14.70 7.08
C GLN A 167 9.12 -13.22 6.86
N ARG A 168 8.18 -12.30 6.98
CA ARG A 168 8.36 -10.88 6.67
C ARG A 168 9.04 -10.10 7.80
N ARG A 169 10.38 -10.14 7.88
CA ARG A 169 11.16 -9.50 8.96
C ARG A 169 11.54 -8.03 8.75
N LYS A 170 11.96 -7.62 7.55
CA LYS A 170 12.49 -6.26 7.31
C LYS A 170 11.41 -5.16 7.23
N LYS A 171 10.16 -5.54 6.96
CA LYS A 171 9.02 -4.62 6.77
C LYS A 171 7.75 -5.31 7.28
N PRO A 172 7.63 -5.56 8.58
CA PRO A 172 6.51 -6.32 9.13
C PRO A 172 5.18 -5.62 8.87
N PHE A 173 4.11 -6.36 9.01
CA PHE A 173 2.76 -5.80 8.95
C PHE A 173 2.46 -5.00 10.22
N ASP A 174 1.77 -3.87 10.05
CA ASP A 174 1.23 -3.10 11.17
C ASP A 174 -0.12 -3.67 11.60
N ILE A 175 -0.92 -4.11 10.63
CA ILE A 175 -2.27 -4.65 10.84
C ILE A 175 -2.47 -5.90 9.97
N ILE A 176 -3.13 -6.91 10.52
CA ILE A 176 -3.55 -8.12 9.82
C ILE A 176 -5.07 -8.24 9.97
N VAL A 177 -5.78 -8.25 8.84
CA VAL A 177 -7.21 -8.56 8.81
C VAL A 177 -7.40 -10.07 8.94
N ALA A 178 -8.32 -10.51 9.79
CA ALA A 178 -8.60 -11.91 10.02
C ALA A 178 -9.94 -12.31 9.40
N PRO A 179 -9.96 -13.10 8.31
CA PRO A 179 -11.21 -13.45 7.63
C PRO A 179 -12.11 -14.40 8.44
N THR A 180 -11.55 -15.15 9.39
CA THR A 180 -12.33 -16.07 10.24
C THR A 180 -11.88 -16.01 11.71
N LYS A 181 -12.80 -16.22 12.67
CA LYS A 181 -12.50 -16.29 14.11
C LYS A 181 -11.46 -17.37 14.47
N ARG A 182 -11.42 -18.47 13.71
CA ARG A 182 -10.42 -19.53 13.92
C ARG A 182 -9.03 -19.05 13.55
N TRP A 183 -8.90 -18.33 12.45
CA TRP A 183 -7.62 -17.80 11.99
C TRP A 183 -7.18 -16.61 12.84
N GLU A 184 -8.09 -15.73 13.22
CA GLU A 184 -7.85 -14.63 14.17
C GLU A 184 -7.17 -15.14 15.45
N ARG A 185 -7.75 -16.14 16.12
CA ARG A 185 -7.17 -16.75 17.34
C ARG A 185 -5.77 -17.30 17.11
N ARG A 186 -5.50 -17.89 15.93
CA ARG A 186 -4.17 -18.43 15.61
C ARG A 186 -3.15 -17.32 15.42
N VAL A 187 -3.47 -16.31 14.63
CA VAL A 187 -2.56 -15.19 14.36
C VAL A 187 -2.32 -14.39 15.64
N ALA A 188 -3.36 -14.12 16.42
CA ALA A 188 -3.23 -13.41 17.70
C ALA A 188 -2.28 -14.12 18.69
N ARG A 189 -2.29 -15.45 18.76
CA ARG A 189 -1.33 -16.23 19.58
C ARG A 189 0.12 -16.06 19.13
N LEU A 190 0.33 -15.70 17.87
CA LEU A 190 1.65 -15.50 17.28
C LEU A 190 2.02 -14.01 17.19
N LYS A 191 1.31 -13.12 17.91
CA LYS A 191 1.58 -11.67 17.91
C LYS A 191 3.03 -11.33 18.26
N TRP A 192 3.64 -12.10 19.17
CA TRP A 192 5.05 -11.91 19.53
C TRP A 192 6.04 -12.16 18.37
N LEU A 193 5.64 -12.94 17.35
CA LEU A 193 6.46 -13.19 16.16
C LEU A 193 6.30 -12.11 15.08
N HIS A 194 5.10 -11.56 14.90
CA HIS A 194 4.79 -10.65 13.79
C HIS A 194 4.56 -9.19 14.19
N GLY A 195 4.29 -8.89 15.47
CA GLY A 195 4.11 -7.54 16.02
C GLY A 195 2.83 -6.79 15.61
N ALA A 196 2.17 -7.19 14.51
CA ALA A 196 0.94 -6.58 14.01
C ALA A 196 -0.27 -6.65 14.96
N ASP A 197 -1.17 -5.68 14.86
CA ASP A 197 -2.50 -5.79 15.42
C ASP A 197 -3.38 -6.69 14.55
N VAL A 198 -4.20 -7.54 15.17
CA VAL A 198 -5.11 -8.45 14.46
C VAL A 198 -6.51 -7.91 14.59
N VAL A 199 -7.20 -7.71 13.47
CA VAL A 199 -8.54 -7.12 13.40
C VAL A 199 -9.46 -8.07 12.64
N PRO A 200 -10.64 -8.45 13.18
CA PRO A 200 -11.61 -9.27 12.46
C PRO A 200 -12.08 -8.59 11.17
N LEU A 201 -12.28 -9.38 10.10
CA LEU A 201 -12.95 -8.88 8.89
C LEU A 201 -14.38 -8.45 9.22
N GLY A 202 -14.77 -7.26 8.75
CA GLY A 202 -16.08 -6.65 9.04
C GLY A 202 -16.10 -5.73 10.26
N ASP A 203 -15.03 -5.68 11.07
CA ASP A 203 -14.88 -4.69 12.15
C ASP A 203 -14.15 -3.44 11.62
N ASP A 204 -14.80 -2.73 10.69
CA ASP A 204 -14.24 -1.55 10.03
C ASP A 204 -13.96 -0.43 11.04
N ALA A 205 -14.77 -0.32 12.10
CA ALA A 205 -14.56 0.66 13.17
C ALA A 205 -13.24 0.42 13.91
N GLN A 206 -12.96 -0.83 14.29
CA GLN A 206 -11.69 -1.18 14.89
C GLN A 206 -10.53 -1.03 13.91
N LEU A 207 -10.70 -1.40 12.64
CA LEU A 207 -9.67 -1.25 11.62
C LEU A 207 -9.28 0.23 11.44
N VAL A 208 -10.26 1.12 11.33
CA VAL A 208 -10.04 2.58 11.26
C VAL A 208 -9.33 3.08 12.52
N LYS A 209 -9.77 2.67 13.71
CA LYS A 209 -9.14 3.07 14.98
C LYS A 209 -7.67 2.65 15.04
N ARG A 210 -7.34 1.42 14.63
CA ARG A 210 -5.96 0.90 14.62
C ARG A 210 -5.12 1.61 13.56
N TRP A 211 -5.70 1.89 12.39
CA TRP A 211 -5.04 2.66 11.34
C TRP A 211 -4.69 4.07 11.84
N GLN A 212 -5.66 4.81 12.41
CA GLN A 212 -5.44 6.17 12.95
C GLN A 212 -4.37 6.24 14.04
N HIS A 213 -4.29 5.23 14.91
CA HIS A 213 -3.25 5.19 15.95
C HIS A 213 -1.84 4.97 15.38
N ARG A 214 -1.75 4.39 14.17
CA ARG A 214 -0.49 3.96 13.56
C ARG A 214 -0.03 4.91 12.44
N SER A 215 -0.98 5.65 11.85
CA SER A 215 -0.82 6.60 10.75
C SER A 215 -0.41 7.95 11.29
#